data_AF-A0A6G1Q4C3-F1
#
_entry.id   AF-A0A6G1Q4C3-F1
#
_cell.length_a   1.000
_cell.length_b   1.000
_cell.length_c   1.000
_cell.angle_alpha   90.00
_cell.angle_beta   90.00
_cell.angle_gamma   90.00
#
_symmetry.space_group_name_H-M   'P 1'
#
loop_
_entity.id
_entity.type
_entity.pdbx_description
1 polymer ?
#
loop_
_entity_poly.entity_id
_entity_poly.type
_entity_poly.pdbx_seq_one_letter_code
_entity_poly.pdbx_strand_id
1 'polypeptide(L)'
;MTILVSSLIQNKVKLQVNCLCVLMFLSFSLTMAEVPGPCRHSITREHLLTVRHLMDNQLRSGCSITYTFIERRTLSKCCFVKAALPWILELLATHFKYGRGSVNDGYVQSLRALILNIYSQKCVPQINEEVEDKPESFEMLYRGSPLEALQRVSEVLSVYWELVTTSDTPVDWQCQHEYTETFSSTTELYTDSPTPLFTESYGRKSMTASQRRSARDLYKLGFIIASVCGGLLFMLTIYCLITQKVRKLLFC
;
A
#
# COMPACT_ATOMS: atom_id res chain seq x y z
N MET A 1 5.29 40.94 -49.88
CA MET A 1 4.22 40.07 -49.31
C MET A 1 4.73 38.74 -48.74
N THR A 2 6.04 38.57 -48.48
CA THR A 2 6.67 37.31 -48.05
C THR A 2 7.09 37.27 -46.58
N ILE A 3 7.21 38.44 -45.93
CA ILE A 3 7.72 38.57 -44.55
C ILE A 3 6.63 38.22 -43.50
N LEU A 4 5.36 38.46 -43.79
CA LEU A 4 4.23 38.20 -42.88
C LEU A 4 3.90 36.70 -42.74
N VAL A 5 4.13 35.92 -43.81
CA VAL A 5 3.83 34.48 -43.85
C VAL A 5 4.86 33.68 -43.03
N SER A 6 6.14 34.08 -43.05
CA SER A 6 7.18 33.41 -42.27
C SER A 6 7.03 33.60 -40.76
N SER A 7 6.59 34.78 -40.29
CA SER A 7 6.40 35.03 -38.86
C SER A 7 5.18 34.30 -38.29
N LEU A 8 4.12 34.13 -39.07
CA LEU A 8 2.92 33.38 -38.68
C LEU A 8 3.21 31.88 -38.56
N ILE A 9 4.03 31.33 -39.47
CA ILE A 9 4.43 29.91 -39.46
C ILE A 9 5.41 29.62 -38.31
N GLN A 10 6.41 30.49 -38.07
CA GLN A 10 7.31 30.33 -36.92
C GLN A 10 6.59 30.42 -35.56
N ASN A 11 5.64 31.34 -35.42
CA ASN A 11 4.89 31.48 -34.18
C ASN A 11 3.95 30.30 -33.92
N LYS A 12 3.37 29.71 -34.97
CA LYS A 12 2.50 28.53 -34.86
C LYS A 12 3.28 27.28 -34.44
N VAL A 13 4.47 27.06 -35.01
CA VAL A 13 5.35 25.94 -34.65
C VAL A 13 5.91 26.10 -33.24
N LYS A 14 6.32 27.32 -32.84
CA LYS A 14 6.85 27.58 -31.50
C LYS A 14 5.81 27.41 -30.39
N LEU A 15 4.54 27.76 -30.66
CA LEU A 15 3.43 27.55 -29.73
C LEU A 15 3.07 26.06 -29.58
N GLN A 16 3.16 25.29 -30.67
CA GLN A 16 2.85 23.86 -30.69
C GLN A 16 3.91 23.04 -29.94
N VAL A 17 5.20 23.39 -30.06
CA VAL A 17 6.31 22.76 -29.34
C VAL A 17 6.23 23.06 -27.84
N ASN A 18 5.88 24.29 -27.45
CA ASN A 18 5.74 24.66 -26.04
C ASN A 18 4.55 23.96 -25.37
N CYS A 19 3.42 23.83 -26.07
CA CYS A 19 2.24 23.13 -25.55
C CYS A 19 2.50 21.62 -25.38
N LEU A 20 3.25 21.02 -26.32
CA LEU A 20 3.67 19.63 -26.24
C LEU A 20 4.65 19.39 -25.08
N CYS A 21 5.62 20.28 -24.87
CA CYS A 21 6.53 20.20 -23.72
C CYS A 21 5.78 20.33 -22.38
N VAL A 22 4.83 21.26 -22.26
CA VAL A 22 4.03 21.40 -21.02
C VAL A 22 3.17 20.16 -20.74
N LEU A 23 2.57 19.57 -21.78
CA LEU A 23 1.85 18.29 -21.66
C LEU A 23 2.78 17.14 -21.26
N MET A 24 4.01 17.10 -21.79
CA MET A 24 5.02 16.10 -21.41
C MET A 24 5.48 16.27 -19.96
N PHE A 25 5.64 17.50 -19.46
CA PHE A 25 5.99 17.74 -18.04
C PHE A 25 4.83 17.42 -17.09
N LEU A 26 3.59 17.69 -17.50
CA LEU A 26 2.39 17.30 -16.75
C LEU A 26 2.20 15.78 -16.72
N SER A 27 2.47 15.07 -17.82
CA SER A 27 2.36 13.61 -17.88
C SER A 27 3.53 12.88 -17.20
N PHE A 28 4.74 13.45 -17.23
CA PHE A 28 5.91 12.88 -16.55
C PHE A 28 5.80 12.91 -15.03
N SER A 29 5.04 13.88 -14.49
CA SER A 29 4.78 13.99 -13.04
C SER A 29 3.84 12.90 -12.51
N LEU A 30 3.09 12.22 -13.39
CA LEU A 30 2.13 11.17 -13.02
C LEU A 30 2.72 9.75 -13.00
N THR A 31 3.83 9.51 -13.72
CA THR A 31 4.39 8.15 -13.87
C THR A 31 5.62 7.88 -13.01
N MET A 32 6.25 8.91 -12.43
CA MET A 32 7.54 8.79 -11.72
C MET A 32 7.45 9.02 -10.21
N ALA A 33 6.25 9.26 -9.69
CA ALA A 33 6.03 9.39 -8.26
C ALA A 33 5.29 8.14 -7.77
N GLU A 34 6.05 7.11 -7.40
CA GLU A 34 5.59 5.93 -6.67
C GLU A 34 5.19 6.35 -5.25
N VAL A 35 4.16 7.18 -5.16
CA VAL A 35 3.55 7.62 -3.91
C VAL A 35 2.56 6.53 -3.54
N PRO A 36 2.76 5.80 -2.42
CA PRO A 36 1.76 4.87 -1.91
C PRO A 36 0.40 5.57 -1.87
N GLY A 37 -0.66 4.90 -2.33
CA GLY A 37 -2.01 5.48 -2.30
C GLY A 37 -2.43 5.90 -0.87
N PRO A 38 -3.58 6.57 -0.69
CA PRO A 38 -4.07 6.93 0.63
C PRO A 38 -4.54 5.69 1.42
N CYS A 39 -3.58 4.89 1.90
CA CYS A 39 -3.80 3.59 2.54
C CYS A 39 -4.56 3.66 3.86
N ARG A 40 -4.55 4.83 4.49
CA ARG A 40 -5.32 5.12 5.71
C ARG A 40 -6.82 4.81 5.57
N HIS A 41 -7.37 4.90 4.34
CA HIS A 41 -8.77 4.62 4.04
C HIS A 41 -8.98 3.37 3.19
N SER A 42 -7.93 2.58 2.95
CA SER A 42 -8.02 1.34 2.17
C SER A 42 -8.90 0.29 2.85
N ILE A 43 -9.00 0.36 4.18
CA ILE A 43 -9.88 -0.47 5.00
C ILE A 43 -10.73 0.41 5.91
N THR A 44 -11.98 0.01 6.13
CA THR A 44 -12.97 0.74 6.92
C THR A 44 -13.62 -0.19 7.94
N ARG A 45 -14.39 0.37 8.87
CA ARG A 45 -15.18 -0.44 9.82
C ARG A 45 -16.17 -1.35 9.12
N GLU A 46 -16.77 -0.90 8.01
CA GLU A 46 -17.72 -1.71 7.22
C GLU A 46 -17.08 -3.01 6.72
N HIS A 47 -15.82 -2.97 6.26
CA HIS A 47 -15.11 -4.18 5.86
C HIS A 47 -14.91 -5.16 7.01
N LEU A 48 -14.63 -4.67 8.22
CA LEU A 48 -14.51 -5.52 9.41
C LEU A 48 -15.87 -6.10 9.84
N LEU A 49 -16.96 -5.35 9.64
CA LEU A 49 -18.33 -5.84 9.85
C LEU A 49 -18.68 -6.95 8.86
N THR A 50 -18.24 -6.86 7.59
CA THR A 50 -18.42 -7.95 6.61
C THR A 50 -17.84 -9.28 7.10
N VAL A 51 -16.66 -9.26 7.75
CA VAL A 51 -16.08 -10.47 8.35
C VAL A 51 -16.96 -10.98 9.50
N ARG A 52 -17.45 -10.08 10.37
CA ARG A 52 -18.34 -10.47 11.48
C ARG A 52 -19.64 -11.08 10.97
N HIS A 53 -20.24 -10.51 9.93
CA HIS A 53 -21.45 -11.09 9.33
C HIS A 53 -21.19 -12.51 8.79
N LEU A 54 -20.04 -12.75 8.17
CA LEU A 54 -19.67 -14.12 7.79
C LEU A 54 -19.50 -15.04 9.00
N MET A 55 -18.90 -14.56 10.09
CA MET A 55 -18.72 -15.33 11.33
C MET A 55 -20.07 -15.68 11.98
N ASP A 56 -20.97 -14.71 12.11
CA ASP A 56 -22.29 -14.89 12.71
C ASP A 56 -23.17 -15.85 11.90
N ASN A 57 -22.95 -15.92 10.59
CA ASN A 57 -23.64 -16.81 9.68
C ASN A 57 -23.06 -18.25 9.65
N GLN A 58 -21.99 -18.54 10.41
CA GLN A 58 -21.47 -19.90 10.52
C GLN A 58 -22.33 -20.75 11.48
N LEU A 59 -22.49 -22.02 11.14
CA LEU A 59 -23.13 -22.98 12.04
C LEU A 59 -22.26 -23.18 13.29
N ARG A 60 -22.87 -23.04 14.48
CA ARG A 60 -22.20 -23.19 15.78
C ARG A 60 -21.78 -24.62 16.10
N SER A 61 -22.49 -25.59 15.55
CA SER A 61 -22.14 -27.01 15.61
C SER A 61 -21.84 -27.50 14.20
N GLY A 62 -20.62 -27.97 13.95
CA GLY A 62 -20.26 -28.43 12.61
C GLY A 62 -18.77 -28.67 12.34
N CYS A 63 -18.57 -29.15 11.11
CA CYS A 63 -17.35 -29.64 10.45
C CYS A 63 -16.06 -28.86 10.73
N SER A 64 -14.94 -29.57 10.77
CA SER A 64 -13.60 -28.97 10.75
C SER A 64 -13.09 -28.84 9.31
N ILE A 65 -12.51 -27.68 8.99
CA ILE A 65 -11.73 -27.48 7.77
C ILE A 65 -10.24 -27.59 8.08
N THR A 66 -9.46 -27.99 7.08
CA THR A 66 -8.01 -27.97 7.13
C THR A 66 -7.52 -26.93 6.14
N TYR A 67 -6.71 -25.97 6.59
CA TYR A 67 -6.25 -24.84 5.79
C TYR A 67 -4.86 -24.40 6.27
N THR A 68 -4.05 -23.88 5.35
CA THR A 68 -2.77 -23.25 5.68
C THR A 68 -2.97 -21.77 5.98
N PHE A 69 -2.29 -21.26 7.00
CA PHE A 69 -2.31 -19.84 7.33
C PHE A 69 -1.03 -19.43 8.06
N ILE A 70 -0.76 -18.13 8.12
CA ILE A 70 0.40 -17.60 8.85
C ILE A 70 0.13 -17.57 10.35
N GLU A 71 1.08 -18.10 11.11
CA GLU A 71 1.14 -17.91 12.56
C GLU A 71 1.97 -16.69 12.92
N ARG A 72 1.43 -15.80 13.76
CA ARG A 72 2.11 -14.53 14.08
C ARG A 72 3.47 -14.72 14.74
N ARG A 73 3.60 -15.63 15.71
CA ARG A 73 4.84 -15.92 16.46
C ARG A 73 5.64 -14.65 16.81
N THR A 74 6.84 -14.51 16.24
CA THR A 74 7.78 -13.40 16.43
C THR A 74 7.63 -12.28 15.40
N LEU A 75 6.76 -12.45 14.39
CA LEU A 75 6.56 -11.45 13.34
C LEU A 75 6.05 -10.13 13.93
N SER A 76 6.67 -9.05 13.48
CA SER A 76 6.15 -7.71 13.66
C SER A 76 4.76 -7.59 13.02
N LYS A 77 3.99 -6.59 13.45
CA LYS A 77 2.63 -6.39 12.95
C LYS A 77 2.60 -6.24 11.42
N CYS A 78 3.55 -5.51 10.83
CA CYS A 78 3.61 -5.32 9.38
C CYS A 78 3.99 -6.61 8.64
N CYS A 79 4.99 -7.36 9.11
CA CYS A 79 5.39 -8.61 8.47
C CYS A 79 4.34 -9.71 8.61
N PHE A 80 3.65 -9.80 9.75
CA PHE A 80 2.49 -10.67 9.92
C PHE A 80 1.39 -10.37 8.88
N VAL A 81 1.01 -9.10 8.73
CA VAL A 81 -0.01 -8.71 7.74
C VAL A 81 0.45 -9.02 6.32
N LYS A 82 1.70 -8.65 5.97
CA LYS A 82 2.26 -8.87 4.64
C LYS A 82 2.27 -10.36 4.28
N ALA A 83 2.67 -11.22 5.20
CA ALA A 83 2.66 -12.67 5.01
C ALA A 83 1.24 -13.26 4.94
N ALA A 84 0.29 -12.75 5.73
CA ALA A 84 -1.04 -13.38 5.87
C ALA A 84 -2.06 -12.99 4.77
N LEU A 85 -1.92 -11.81 4.16
CA LEU A 85 -2.88 -11.33 3.14
C LEU A 85 -3.07 -12.29 1.94
N PRO A 86 -2.03 -12.91 1.35
CA PRO A 86 -2.19 -13.94 0.31
C PRO A 86 -3.02 -15.14 0.80
N TRP A 87 -2.77 -15.60 2.03
CA TRP A 87 -3.49 -16.72 2.63
C TRP A 87 -4.97 -16.42 2.91
N ILE A 88 -5.33 -15.16 3.17
CA ILE A 88 -6.73 -14.75 3.26
C ILE A 88 -7.43 -14.91 1.91
N LEU A 89 -6.79 -14.49 0.81
CA LEU A 89 -7.35 -14.68 -0.53
C LEU A 89 -7.57 -16.17 -0.85
N GLU A 90 -6.58 -17.00 -0.53
CA GLU A 90 -6.66 -18.45 -0.73
C GLU A 90 -7.77 -19.08 0.10
N LEU A 91 -7.83 -18.78 1.40
CA LEU A 91 -8.84 -19.28 2.33
C LEU A 91 -10.27 -18.93 1.86
N LEU A 92 -10.49 -17.66 1.48
CA LEU A 92 -11.78 -17.19 0.99
C LEU A 92 -12.17 -17.85 -0.35
N ALA A 93 -11.21 -18.08 -1.24
CA ALA A 93 -11.47 -18.69 -2.54
C ALA A 93 -11.72 -20.21 -2.46
N THR A 94 -11.10 -20.90 -1.51
CA THR A 94 -11.12 -22.37 -1.43
C THR A 94 -12.19 -22.90 -0.47
N HIS A 95 -12.30 -22.32 0.74
CA HIS A 95 -13.13 -22.84 1.82
C HIS A 95 -14.48 -22.12 2.00
N PHE A 96 -14.56 -20.83 1.64
CA PHE A 96 -15.77 -20.02 1.85
C PHE A 96 -16.55 -19.81 0.55
N LYS A 97 -17.00 -20.92 -0.05
CA LYS A 97 -17.81 -20.92 -1.28
C LYS A 97 -19.30 -20.95 -0.95
N TYR A 98 -20.02 -19.97 -1.45
CA TYR A 98 -21.47 -19.84 -1.28
C TYR A 98 -22.18 -19.85 -2.63
N GLY A 99 -23.49 -20.07 -2.62
CA GLY A 99 -24.30 -19.98 -3.83
C GLY A 99 -24.17 -18.59 -4.47
N ARG A 100 -23.92 -18.55 -5.78
CA ARG A 100 -23.69 -17.30 -6.52
C ARG A 100 -24.85 -16.32 -6.31
N GLY A 101 -24.54 -15.08 -5.94
CA GLY A 101 -25.54 -14.03 -5.68
C GLY A 101 -26.22 -14.13 -4.31
N SER A 102 -25.85 -15.09 -3.46
CA SER A 102 -26.25 -15.09 -2.06
C SER A 102 -25.57 -13.94 -1.29
N VAL A 103 -26.14 -13.57 -0.16
CA VAL A 103 -25.59 -12.52 0.71
C VAL A 103 -24.15 -12.88 1.16
N ASN A 104 -23.91 -14.14 1.55
CA ASN A 104 -22.59 -14.61 1.95
C ASN A 104 -21.58 -14.66 0.78
N ASP A 105 -22.03 -15.00 -0.44
CA ASP A 105 -21.18 -14.86 -1.63
C ASP A 105 -20.77 -13.39 -1.82
N GLY A 106 -21.72 -12.46 -1.69
CA GLY A 106 -21.43 -11.02 -1.73
C GLY A 106 -20.39 -10.57 -0.71
N TYR A 107 -20.48 -11.05 0.54
CA TYR A 107 -19.48 -10.78 1.57
C TYR A 107 -18.09 -11.31 1.21
N VAL A 108 -18.00 -12.55 0.73
CA VAL A 108 -16.72 -13.15 0.31
C VAL A 108 -16.11 -12.38 -0.86
N GLN A 109 -16.90 -12.02 -1.88
CA GLN A 109 -16.39 -11.22 -2.99
C GLN A 109 -15.93 -9.82 -2.55
N SER A 110 -16.67 -9.17 -1.64
CA SER A 110 -16.29 -7.87 -1.07
C SER A 110 -14.94 -7.94 -0.34
N LEU A 111 -14.71 -8.97 0.47
CA LEU A 111 -13.44 -9.17 1.16
C LEU A 111 -12.29 -9.47 0.19
N ARG A 112 -12.51 -10.30 -0.83
CA ARG A 112 -11.49 -10.56 -1.86
C ARG A 112 -11.14 -9.28 -2.61
N ALA A 113 -12.13 -8.49 -3.00
CA ALA A 113 -11.93 -7.20 -3.65
C ALA A 113 -11.16 -6.22 -2.77
N LEU A 114 -11.43 -6.20 -1.46
CA LEU A 114 -10.67 -5.41 -0.49
C LEU A 114 -9.18 -5.79 -0.51
N ILE A 115 -8.83 -7.07 -0.39
CA ILE A 115 -7.42 -7.49 -0.39
C ILE A 115 -6.74 -7.12 -1.71
N LEU A 116 -7.42 -7.35 -2.84
CA LEU A 116 -6.90 -6.96 -4.16
C LEU A 116 -6.71 -5.44 -4.30
N ASN A 117 -7.59 -4.65 -3.69
CA ASN A 117 -7.48 -3.19 -3.66
C ASN A 117 -6.30 -2.70 -2.81
N ILE A 118 -6.00 -3.38 -1.69
CA ILE A 118 -4.81 -3.10 -0.88
C ILE A 118 -3.54 -3.25 -1.75
N TYR A 119 -3.46 -4.30 -2.56
CA TYR A 119 -2.34 -4.50 -3.48
C TYR A 119 -2.33 -3.53 -4.66
N SER A 120 -3.48 -3.28 -5.29
CA SER A 120 -3.56 -2.40 -6.46
C SER A 120 -3.22 -0.95 -6.13
N GLN A 121 -3.56 -0.50 -4.91
CA GLN A 121 -3.21 0.83 -4.38
C GLN A 121 -1.80 0.89 -3.77
N LYS A 122 -1.01 -0.19 -3.86
CA LYS A 122 0.36 -0.30 -3.34
C LYS A 122 0.47 -0.01 -1.84
N CYS A 123 -0.55 -0.40 -1.07
CA CYS A 123 -0.58 -0.20 0.37
C CYS A 123 0.24 -1.22 1.14
N VAL A 124 0.25 -2.45 0.64
CA VAL A 124 1.14 -3.51 1.09
C VAL A 124 1.88 -4.01 -0.14
N PRO A 125 3.23 -4.02 -0.15
CA PRO A 125 3.98 -4.61 -1.25
C PRO A 125 3.78 -6.13 -1.27
N GLN A 126 3.81 -6.72 -2.46
CA GLN A 126 3.85 -8.18 -2.58
C GLN A 126 5.13 -8.73 -1.95
N ILE A 127 5.09 -9.99 -1.54
CA ILE A 127 6.28 -10.70 -1.07
C ILE A 127 7.24 -10.82 -2.25
N ASN A 128 8.48 -10.38 -2.07
CA ASN A 128 9.50 -10.51 -3.09
C ASN A 128 10.21 -11.85 -2.94
N GLU A 129 9.79 -12.88 -3.68
CA GLU A 129 10.35 -14.23 -3.59
C GLU A 129 11.87 -14.30 -3.85
N GLU A 130 12.46 -13.33 -4.55
CA GLU A 130 13.90 -13.30 -4.82
C GLU A 130 14.74 -12.82 -3.62
N VAL A 131 14.15 -12.03 -2.71
CA VAL A 131 14.88 -11.32 -1.64
C VAL A 131 14.35 -11.69 -0.25
N GLU A 132 13.04 -11.86 -0.15
CA GLU A 132 12.33 -12.26 1.05
C GLU A 132 12.15 -13.79 0.98
N ASP A 133 13.20 -14.50 1.37
CA ASP A 133 13.22 -15.97 1.44
C ASP A 133 11.95 -16.44 2.17
N LYS A 134 11.25 -17.40 1.55
CA LYS A 134 9.82 -17.65 1.73
C LYS A 134 9.32 -17.52 3.18
N PRO A 135 8.20 -16.82 3.45
CA PRO A 135 7.56 -16.83 4.77
C PRO A 135 6.94 -18.20 5.15
N GLU A 136 7.23 -19.26 4.38
CA GLU A 136 6.86 -20.66 4.63
C GLU A 136 7.24 -21.13 6.03
N SER A 137 8.31 -20.58 6.63
CA SER A 137 8.71 -20.86 8.01
C SER A 137 7.63 -20.48 9.05
N PHE A 138 6.71 -19.58 8.70
CA PHE A 138 5.59 -19.15 9.53
C PHE A 138 4.24 -19.74 9.08
N GLU A 139 4.24 -20.53 8.01
CA GLU A 139 3.06 -21.26 7.57
C GLU A 139 2.78 -22.42 8.51
N MET A 140 1.54 -22.50 8.98
CA MET A 140 1.08 -23.58 9.83
C MET A 140 -0.18 -24.19 9.22
N LEU A 141 -0.22 -25.52 9.22
CA LEU A 141 -1.42 -26.26 8.86
C LEU A 141 -2.40 -26.24 10.04
N TYR A 142 -3.52 -25.55 9.88
CA TYR A 142 -4.57 -25.48 10.87
C TYR A 142 -5.67 -26.49 10.56
N ARG A 143 -6.19 -27.13 11.61
CA ARG A 143 -7.42 -27.93 11.58
C ARG A 143 -8.37 -27.37 12.63
N GLY A 144 -9.48 -26.80 12.20
CA GLY A 144 -10.39 -26.09 13.08
C GLY A 144 -11.74 -25.81 12.43
N SER A 145 -12.62 -25.13 13.15
CA SER A 145 -13.92 -24.71 12.63
C SER A 145 -13.77 -23.58 11.59
N PRO A 146 -14.73 -23.43 10.66
CA PRO A 146 -14.78 -22.26 9.76
C PRO A 146 -14.81 -20.92 10.52
N LEU A 147 -15.42 -20.90 11.72
CA LEU A 147 -15.44 -19.72 12.58
C LEU A 147 -14.03 -19.30 13.01
N GLU A 148 -13.20 -20.25 13.46
CA GLU A 148 -11.81 -20.00 13.84
C GLU A 148 -10.97 -19.48 12.66
N ALA A 149 -11.22 -20.00 11.45
CA ALA A 149 -10.56 -19.50 10.24
C ALA A 149 -10.94 -18.05 9.92
N LEU A 150 -12.22 -17.68 10.04
CA LEU A 150 -12.68 -16.29 9.87
C LEU A 150 -12.18 -15.36 10.99
N GLN A 151 -12.01 -15.86 12.21
CA GLN A 151 -11.39 -15.09 13.30
C GLN A 151 -9.95 -14.67 12.95
N ARG A 152 -9.16 -15.56 12.34
CA ARG A 152 -7.82 -15.23 11.85
C ARG A 152 -7.83 -14.18 10.74
N VAL A 153 -8.79 -14.24 9.83
CA VAL A 153 -9.01 -13.18 8.83
C VAL A 153 -9.30 -11.84 9.52
N SER A 154 -10.20 -11.84 10.52
CA SER A 154 -10.55 -10.64 11.28
C SER A 154 -9.36 -10.05 12.03
N GLU A 155 -8.52 -10.90 12.63
CA GLU A 155 -7.30 -10.49 13.32
C GLU A 155 -6.35 -9.74 12.38
N VAL A 156 -5.99 -10.35 11.24
CA VAL A 156 -5.08 -9.74 10.26
C VAL A 156 -5.60 -8.39 9.76
N LEU A 157 -6.88 -8.33 9.40
CA LEU A 157 -7.49 -7.09 8.92
C LEU A 157 -7.54 -6.00 10.00
N SER A 158 -7.72 -6.38 11.26
CA SER A 158 -7.69 -5.44 12.39
C SER A 158 -6.29 -4.91 12.64
N VAL A 159 -5.27 -5.78 12.58
CA VAL A 159 -3.86 -5.37 12.68
C VAL A 159 -3.48 -4.44 11.52
N TYR A 160 -3.91 -4.75 10.30
CA TYR A 160 -3.71 -3.88 9.15
C TYR A 160 -4.37 -2.51 9.34
N TRP A 161 -5.64 -2.49 9.78
CA TRP A 161 -6.36 -1.25 10.07
C TRP A 161 -5.63 -0.40 11.12
N GLU A 162 -5.13 -1.02 12.20
CA GLU A 162 -4.35 -0.33 13.23
C GLU A 162 -3.08 0.32 12.64
N LEU A 163 -2.31 -0.44 11.85
CA LEU A 163 -1.06 0.02 11.22
C LEU A 163 -1.27 1.25 10.35
N VAL A 164 -2.31 1.24 9.50
CA VAL A 164 -2.54 2.31 8.51
C VAL A 164 -3.29 3.52 9.08
N THR A 165 -3.93 3.40 10.24
CA THR A 165 -4.70 4.49 10.86
C THR A 165 -3.97 5.20 12.00
N THR A 166 -3.07 4.50 12.70
CA THR A 166 -2.38 5.01 13.90
C THR A 166 -1.06 5.70 13.58
N SER A 167 -0.38 5.31 12.51
CA SER A 167 0.94 5.84 12.16
C SER A 167 0.84 7.08 11.25
N ASP A 168 1.45 8.18 11.67
CA ASP A 168 1.66 9.37 10.82
C ASP A 168 2.82 9.18 9.83
N THR A 169 3.60 8.12 9.99
CA THR A 169 4.68 7.72 9.09
C THR A 169 4.27 6.56 8.19
N PRO A 170 4.83 6.45 6.97
CA PRO A 170 4.65 5.25 6.16
C PRO A 170 5.07 4.00 6.93
N VAL A 171 4.28 2.93 6.81
CA VAL A 171 4.61 1.62 7.39
C VAL A 171 5.85 1.07 6.71
N ASP A 172 6.79 0.56 7.49
CA ASP A 172 7.97 -0.13 6.98
C ASP A 172 7.63 -1.59 6.70
N TRP A 173 7.68 -1.99 5.43
CA TRP A 173 7.31 -3.33 4.96
C TRP A 173 8.52 -4.21 4.61
N GLN A 174 9.71 -3.86 5.09
CA GLN A 174 10.93 -4.63 4.89
C GLN A 174 10.97 -5.81 5.86
N CYS A 175 10.63 -7.01 5.37
CA CYS A 175 10.47 -8.21 6.21
C CYS A 175 11.55 -9.27 6.01
N GLN A 176 12.53 -9.00 5.14
CA GLN A 176 13.61 -9.95 4.81
C GLN A 176 14.31 -10.56 6.04
N HIS A 177 14.63 -9.74 7.04
CA HIS A 177 15.30 -10.23 8.25
C HIS A 177 14.39 -11.09 9.13
N GLU A 178 13.09 -10.79 9.20
CA GLU A 178 12.15 -11.58 9.99
C GLU A 178 11.80 -12.91 9.32
N TYR A 179 11.76 -12.96 7.99
CA TYR A 179 11.44 -14.19 7.25
C TYR A 179 12.61 -15.19 7.18
N THR A 180 13.85 -14.70 7.28
CA THR A 180 15.05 -15.55 7.27
C THR A 180 15.35 -16.22 8.62
N GLU A 181 14.70 -15.79 9.71
CA GLU A 181 14.82 -16.48 11.00
C GLU A 181 14.21 -17.89 10.91
N THR A 182 15.06 -18.89 10.72
CA THR A 182 14.66 -20.28 10.65
C THR A 182 14.38 -20.79 12.06
N PHE A 183 13.11 -21.00 12.38
CA PHE A 183 12.74 -21.65 13.63
C PHE A 183 12.87 -23.16 13.46
N SER A 184 13.80 -23.76 14.21
CA SER A 184 13.82 -25.21 14.38
C SER A 184 12.51 -25.63 15.04
N SER A 185 11.70 -26.41 14.33
CA SER A 185 10.50 -27.06 14.87
C SER A 185 10.88 -27.92 16.07
N THR A 186 10.89 -27.34 17.26
CA THR A 186 11.18 -28.06 18.50
C THR A 186 9.88 -28.68 18.97
N THR A 187 9.53 -29.82 18.38
CA THR A 187 8.71 -30.81 19.08
C THR A 187 9.67 -31.62 19.93
N GLU A 188 10.10 -31.08 21.08
CA GLU A 188 10.73 -31.90 22.11
C GLU A 188 10.16 -31.58 23.49
N LEU A 189 9.73 -32.67 24.10
CA LEU A 189 9.25 -32.95 25.45
C LEU A 189 9.80 -32.03 26.56
N TYR A 190 8.91 -31.65 27.47
CA TYR A 190 9.21 -31.11 28.80
C TYR A 190 10.35 -31.87 29.50
N THR A 191 11.37 -31.17 30.00
CA THR A 191 12.03 -31.43 31.31
C THR A 191 12.72 -30.15 31.82
N ASP A 192 12.57 -29.91 33.11
CA ASP A 192 12.94 -28.75 33.94
C ASP A 192 14.43 -28.29 33.94
N SER A 193 14.62 -26.97 33.80
CA SER A 193 15.54 -26.04 34.53
C SER A 193 17.09 -26.25 34.55
N PRO A 194 17.93 -25.27 34.98
CA PRO A 194 17.78 -23.81 35.15
C PRO A 194 18.85 -22.95 34.39
N THR A 195 18.65 -21.63 34.42
CA THR A 195 19.41 -20.51 33.83
C THR A 195 20.94 -20.49 34.11
N PRO A 196 21.74 -19.83 33.25
CA PRO A 196 22.53 -18.71 33.75
C PRO A 196 22.53 -17.44 32.86
N LEU A 197 22.87 -16.36 33.57
CA LEU A 197 22.96 -14.94 33.23
C LEU A 197 24.10 -14.58 32.25
N PHE A 198 24.16 -13.28 31.86
CA PHE A 198 25.27 -12.47 31.25
C PHE A 198 25.17 -12.23 29.72
N THR A 199 25.36 -11.03 29.12
CA THR A 199 25.49 -9.61 29.53
C THR A 199 25.32 -8.75 28.26
N GLU A 200 24.71 -7.57 28.40
CA GLU A 200 25.01 -6.26 27.78
C GLU A 200 25.82 -6.16 26.45
N SER A 201 25.25 -5.49 25.43
CA SER A 201 26.07 -4.70 24.50
C SER A 201 25.35 -3.43 24.01
N TYR A 202 26.09 -2.33 24.06
CA TYR A 202 25.68 -0.94 23.91
C TYR A 202 25.33 -0.51 22.47
N GLY A 203 24.33 0.36 22.37
CA GLY A 203 24.45 1.69 21.75
C GLY A 203 25.02 1.82 20.34
N ARG A 204 24.13 1.81 19.32
CA ARG A 204 24.34 2.57 18.08
C ARG A 204 23.02 2.82 17.36
N LYS A 205 22.39 3.98 17.54
CA LYS A 205 21.40 4.57 16.61
C LYS A 205 21.07 6.01 17.02
N SER A 206 21.90 6.97 16.61
CA SER A 206 21.56 8.41 16.67
C SER A 206 21.93 9.21 15.41
N MET A 207 22.54 8.59 14.38
CA MET A 207 22.95 9.32 13.18
C MET A 207 21.92 9.32 12.03
N THR A 208 20.99 8.36 11.97
CA THR A 208 20.07 8.22 10.82
C THR A 208 18.79 9.05 10.92
N ALA A 209 18.37 9.44 12.13
CA ALA A 209 17.16 10.26 12.32
C ALA A 209 17.33 11.72 11.86
N SER A 210 18.54 12.27 11.99
CA SER A 210 18.87 13.65 11.60
C SER A 210 18.86 13.82 10.07
N GLN A 211 19.44 12.86 9.35
CA GLN A 211 19.57 12.91 7.88
C GLN A 211 18.21 12.74 7.17
N ARG A 212 17.29 11.96 7.76
CA ARG A 212 15.94 11.73 7.20
C ARG A 212 14.98 12.90 7.39
N ARG A 213 15.17 13.72 8.44
CA ARG A 213 14.44 14.99 8.64
C ARG A 213 14.85 16.03 7.60
N SER A 214 16.17 16.19 7.39
CA SER A 214 16.74 17.10 6.39
C SER A 214 16.21 16.85 4.98
N ALA A 215 16.15 15.59 4.54
CA ALA A 215 15.66 15.25 3.19
C ALA A 215 14.15 15.55 3.00
N ARG A 216 13.33 15.40 4.05
CA ARG A 216 11.89 15.68 4.01
C ARG A 216 11.58 17.17 3.92
N ASP A 217 12.37 18.00 4.59
CA ASP A 217 12.21 19.45 4.54
C ASP A 217 12.65 20.03 3.19
N LEU A 218 13.72 19.47 2.58
CA LEU A 218 14.11 19.77 1.20
C LEU A 218 13.04 19.38 0.18
N TYR A 219 12.36 18.24 0.37
CA TYR A 219 11.29 17.81 -0.54
C TYR A 219 10.03 18.68 -0.41
N LYS A 220 9.62 19.05 0.81
CA LYS A 220 8.53 20.01 1.04
C LYS A 220 8.85 21.37 0.41
N LEU A 221 10.07 21.86 0.59
CA LEU A 221 10.52 23.11 0.00
C LEU A 221 10.51 23.04 -1.53
N GLY A 222 10.99 21.94 -2.11
CA GLY A 222 10.97 21.69 -3.55
C GLY A 222 9.55 21.66 -4.14
N PHE A 223 8.60 21.02 -3.44
CA PHE A 223 7.19 20.99 -3.86
C PHE A 223 6.54 22.38 -3.81
N ILE A 224 6.80 23.16 -2.76
CA ILE A 224 6.29 24.54 -2.65
C ILE A 224 6.86 25.42 -3.77
N ILE A 225 8.17 25.34 -4.01
CA ILE A 225 8.83 26.11 -5.08
C ILE A 225 8.28 25.70 -6.44
N ALA A 226 8.16 24.40 -6.74
CA ALA A 226 7.63 23.92 -8.00
C ALA A 226 6.16 24.32 -8.21
N SER A 227 5.34 24.28 -7.15
CA SER A 227 3.93 24.68 -7.19
C SER A 227 3.76 26.19 -7.41
N VAL A 228 4.52 27.02 -6.69
CA VAL A 228 4.48 28.49 -6.82
C VAL A 228 5.00 28.93 -8.19
N CYS A 229 6.13 28.36 -8.65
CA CYS A 229 6.68 28.66 -9.97
C CYS A 229 5.76 28.17 -11.10
N GLY A 230 5.18 26.97 -10.97
CA GLY A 230 4.21 26.43 -11.93
C GLY A 230 2.95 27.29 -12.02
N GLY A 231 2.40 27.71 -10.87
CA GLY A 231 1.25 28.60 -10.79
C GLY A 231 1.52 29.98 -11.41
N LEU A 232 2.67 30.59 -11.12
CA LEU A 232 3.07 31.87 -11.72
C LEU A 232 3.24 31.79 -13.23
N LEU A 233 3.84 30.71 -13.74
CA LEU A 233 3.97 30.48 -15.19
C LEU A 233 2.61 30.27 -15.87
N PHE A 234 1.67 29.60 -15.19
CA PHE A 234 0.31 29.43 -15.68
C PHE A 234 -0.46 30.77 -15.71
N MET A 235 -0.32 31.59 -14.67
CA MET A 235 -0.94 32.91 -14.62
C MET A 235 -0.35 33.87 -15.66
N LEU A 236 0.97 33.84 -15.88
CA LEU A 236 1.64 34.62 -16.92
C LEU A 236 1.23 34.19 -18.33
N THR A 237 1.08 32.89 -18.57
CA THR A 237 0.61 32.39 -19.88
C THR A 237 -0.84 32.79 -20.13
N ILE A 238 -1.73 32.71 -19.14
CA ILE A 238 -3.12 33.20 -19.25
C ILE A 238 -3.14 34.72 -19.50
N TYR A 239 -2.36 35.50 -18.76
CA TYR A 239 -2.27 36.95 -18.94
C TYR A 239 -1.77 37.33 -20.35
N CYS A 240 -0.75 36.63 -20.86
CA CYS A 240 -0.25 36.79 -22.22
C CYS A 240 -1.30 36.41 -23.28
N LEU A 241 -2.10 35.36 -23.06
CA LEU A 241 -3.17 34.96 -23.98
C LEU A 241 -4.31 35.98 -24.01
N ILE A 242 -4.69 36.53 -22.84
CA ILE A 242 -5.72 37.57 -22.74
C ILE A 242 -5.25 38.85 -23.42
N THR A 243 -4.02 39.30 -23.14
CA THR A 243 -3.46 40.53 -23.75
C THR A 243 -3.26 40.38 -25.27
N GLN A 244 -2.85 39.21 -25.77
CA GLN A 244 -2.81 38.95 -27.22
C GLN A 244 -4.21 38.95 -27.87
N LYS A 245 -5.24 38.47 -27.16
CA LYS A 245 -6.63 38.50 -27.63
C LYS A 245 -7.18 39.93 -27.69
N VAL A 246 -6.86 40.77 -26.70
CA VAL A 246 -7.21 42.20 -26.68
C VAL A 246 -6.47 42.97 -27.79
N ARG A 247 -5.19 42.65 -28.05
CA ARG A 247 -4.41 43.28 -29.14
C ARG A 247 -4.95 42.95 -30.53
N LYS A 248 -5.56 41.77 -30.72
CA LYS A 248 -6.26 41.41 -31.97
C LYS A 248 -7.61 42.12 -32.16
N LEU A 249 -8.26 42.52 -31.07
CA LEU A 249 -9.54 43.25 -31.11
C LEU A 249 -9.37 44.77 -31.31
N LEU A 250 -8.20 45.33 -30.96
CA LEU A 250 -7.87 46.75 -31.17
C LEU A 250 -7.28 47.06 -32.57
N PHE A 251 -7.11 46.06 -33.42
CA PHE A 251 -6.57 46.19 -34.79
C PHE A 251 -7.54 45.67 -35.87
N CYS A 252 -8.84 45.60 -35.57
CA CYS A 252 -9.91 45.50 -36.56
C CYS A 252 -10.65 46.83 -36.65
#